data_AF-X1JMR7-F1
#
_entry.id   AF-X1JMR7-F1
#
_cell.length_a   1.000
_cell.length_b   1.000
_cell.length_c   1.000
_cell.angle_alpha   90.00
_cell.angle_beta   90.00
_cell.angle_gamma   90.00
#
_symmetry.space_group_name_H-M   'P 1'
#
loop_
_entity.id
_entity.type
_entity.pdbx_description
1 polymer ?
#
loop_
_entity_poly.entity_id
_entity_poly.type
_entity_poly.pdbx_seq_one_letter_code
_entity_poly.pdbx_strand_id
1 'polypeptide(L)'
;MTTTVPHLPPQQSRQRPQPLPGASRPAPGPAADEGLARRLRALACTAPLHDLDTRKANLAGAYSVYAMAEVALAAIDLVTLNMDFDTGADHDQIVARLLPRVAAQAPARAHAEHERVARWVLENLINVGSADRGFRAVYGTFGADGAYVR
;
A
#
# COMPACT_ATOMS: atom_id res chain seq x y z
N MET A 1 -65.34 33.43 -16.47
CA MET A 1 -65.02 32.25 -15.64
C MET A 1 -64.32 31.22 -16.52
N THR A 2 -62.99 31.19 -16.50
CA THR A 2 -62.17 30.04 -16.92
C THR A 2 -60.73 30.29 -16.47
N THR A 3 -60.37 29.68 -15.34
CA THR A 3 -59.01 29.67 -14.81
C THR A 3 -58.28 28.47 -15.42
N THR A 4 -57.25 28.70 -16.22
CA THR A 4 -56.33 27.67 -16.70
C THR A 4 -55.33 27.36 -15.60
N VAL A 5 -55.36 26.14 -15.06
CA VAL A 5 -54.37 25.62 -14.11
C VAL A 5 -53.20 25.03 -14.92
N PRO A 6 -51.93 25.37 -14.64
CA PRO A 6 -50.79 24.81 -15.35
C PRO A 6 -50.55 23.35 -14.90
N HIS A 7 -50.39 22.46 -15.88
CA HIS A 7 -50.02 21.06 -15.70
C HIS A 7 -48.54 20.94 -15.31
N LEU A 8 -48.27 20.48 -14.09
CA LEU A 8 -46.93 20.10 -13.63
C LEU A 8 -46.58 18.71 -14.18
N PRO A 9 -45.37 18.50 -14.74
CA PRO A 9 -44.94 17.17 -15.14
C PRO A 9 -44.75 16.27 -13.91
N PRO A 10 -44.95 14.95 -14.03
CA PRO A 10 -44.81 14.03 -12.91
C PRO A 10 -43.36 14.06 -12.40
N GLN A 11 -43.21 14.23 -11.08
CA GLN A 11 -41.91 14.10 -10.43
C GLN A 11 -41.38 12.69 -10.66
N GLN A 12 -40.31 12.59 -11.46
CA GLN A 12 -39.52 11.39 -11.58
C GLN A 12 -39.02 11.04 -10.18
N SER A 13 -39.57 9.96 -9.63
CA SER A 13 -39.06 9.31 -8.44
C SER A 13 -37.57 9.12 -8.63
N ARG A 14 -36.77 9.80 -7.79
CA ARG A 14 -35.31 9.60 -7.73
C ARG A 14 -35.07 8.11 -7.46
N GLN A 15 -34.87 7.34 -8.52
CA GLN A 15 -34.51 5.94 -8.42
C GLN A 15 -33.20 5.90 -7.64
N ARG A 16 -33.25 5.31 -6.44
CA ARG A 16 -32.03 4.96 -5.71
C ARG A 16 -31.18 4.11 -6.65
N PRO A 17 -29.88 4.40 -6.81
CA PRO A 17 -29.05 3.64 -7.73
C PRO A 17 -29.18 2.15 -7.37
N GLN A 18 -29.72 1.37 -8.31
CA GLN A 18 -29.82 -0.07 -8.14
C GLN A 18 -28.40 -0.64 -8.11
N PRO A 19 -28.05 -1.46 -7.12
CA PRO A 19 -26.73 -2.08 -7.08
C PRO A 19 -26.56 -2.96 -8.32
N LEU A 20 -25.40 -2.81 -8.98
CA LEU A 20 -25.00 -3.57 -10.16
C LEU A 20 -25.13 -5.08 -9.90
N PRO A 21 -25.75 -5.86 -10.82
CA PRO A 21 -25.84 -7.31 -10.68
C PRO A 21 -24.42 -7.89 -10.75
N GLY A 22 -23.92 -8.40 -9.62
CA GLY A 22 -22.56 -8.94 -9.47
C GLY A 22 -21.79 -8.45 -8.25
N ALA A 23 -22.26 -7.40 -7.56
CA ALA A 23 -21.72 -7.02 -6.25
C ALA A 23 -22.24 -7.99 -5.17
N SER A 24 -21.72 -9.21 -5.15
CA SER A 24 -22.02 -10.22 -4.14
C SER A 24 -21.73 -9.64 -2.76
N ARG A 25 -22.78 -9.32 -2.00
CA ARG A 25 -22.64 -9.04 -0.57
C ARG A 25 -21.93 -10.24 0.04
N PRO A 26 -20.82 -10.09 0.79
CA PRO A 26 -20.14 -11.23 1.37
C PRO A 26 -21.16 -12.01 2.20
N ALA A 27 -21.33 -13.29 1.88
CA ALA A 27 -22.28 -14.16 2.55
C ALA A 27 -21.86 -14.27 4.01
N PRO A 28 -22.72 -13.95 4.99
CA PRO A 28 -22.36 -14.10 6.40
C PRO A 28 -21.97 -15.57 6.68
N GLY A 29 -20.91 -15.78 7.47
CA GLY A 29 -20.38 -17.11 7.81
C GLY A 29 -19.11 -17.51 7.03
N PRO A 30 -18.77 -18.81 6.97
CA PRO A 30 -17.44 -19.31 6.56
C PRO A 30 -16.89 -18.79 5.22
N ALA A 31 -17.76 -18.52 4.24
CA ALA A 31 -17.34 -17.96 2.95
C ALA A 31 -16.85 -16.49 3.05
N ALA A 32 -17.42 -15.69 3.95
CA ALA A 32 -16.88 -14.36 4.26
C ALA A 32 -15.52 -14.46 4.96
N ASP A 33 -15.32 -15.47 5.81
CA ASP A 33 -14.07 -15.70 6.53
C ASP A 33 -12.96 -16.16 5.59
N GLU A 34 -13.24 -17.05 4.63
CA GLU A 34 -12.29 -17.41 3.57
C GLU A 34 -11.92 -16.20 2.69
N GLY A 35 -12.92 -15.40 2.33
CA GLY A 35 -12.72 -14.16 1.58
C GLY A 35 -11.85 -13.16 2.35
N LEU A 36 -12.04 -13.03 3.66
CA LEU A 36 -11.21 -12.22 4.54
C LEU A 36 -9.79 -12.79 4.64
N ALA A 37 -9.64 -14.09 4.94
CA ALA A 37 -8.36 -14.77 5.06
C ALA A 37 -7.52 -14.65 3.77
N ARG A 38 -8.15 -14.76 2.59
CA ARG A 38 -7.46 -14.53 1.30
C ARG A 38 -6.95 -13.09 1.16
N ARG A 39 -7.77 -12.10 1.52
CA ARG A 39 -7.37 -10.68 1.47
C ARG A 39 -6.26 -10.38 2.48
N LEU A 40 -6.33 -10.95 3.68
CA LEU A 40 -5.28 -10.81 4.70
C LEU A 40 -3.96 -11.42 4.24
N ARG A 41 -3.98 -12.60 3.60
CA ARG A 41 -2.79 -13.20 2.98
C ARG A 41 -2.19 -12.28 1.91
N ALA A 42 -3.02 -11.70 1.04
CA ALA A 42 -2.55 -10.77 0.02
C ALA A 42 -1.89 -9.51 0.62
N LEU A 43 -2.47 -8.95 1.69
CA LEU A 43 -1.87 -7.80 2.40
C LEU A 43 -0.56 -8.20 3.11
N ALA A 44 -0.51 -9.39 3.72
CA ALA A 44 0.69 -9.89 4.40
C ALA A 44 1.89 -10.01 3.45
N CYS A 45 1.67 -10.32 2.17
CA CYS A 45 2.74 -10.34 1.16
C CYS A 45 3.43 -8.98 0.97
N THR A 46 2.76 -7.87 1.29
CA THR A 46 3.32 -6.51 1.21
C THR A 46 3.73 -5.92 2.55
N ALA A 47 3.44 -6.61 3.66
CA ALA A 47 3.75 -6.13 5.01
C ALA A 47 5.21 -5.66 5.20
N PRO A 48 6.24 -6.34 4.65
CA PRO A 48 7.64 -5.90 4.83
C PRO A 48 7.95 -4.50 4.30
N LEU A 49 7.27 -4.09 3.22
CA LEU A 49 7.43 -2.76 2.64
C LEU A 49 6.84 -1.69 3.56
N HIS A 50 5.66 -1.95 4.12
CA HIS A 50 5.03 -1.05 5.08
C HIS A 50 5.79 -0.99 6.40
N ASP A 51 6.46 -2.08 6.78
CA ASP A 51 7.29 -2.13 7.99
C ASP A 51 8.52 -1.21 7.90
N LEU A 52 8.93 -0.78 6.70
CA LEU A 52 9.95 0.26 6.54
C LEU A 52 9.49 1.59 7.14
N ASP A 53 8.21 1.95 6.94
CA ASP A 53 7.65 3.18 7.49
C ASP A 53 7.50 3.13 9.03
N THR A 54 7.33 1.94 9.60
CA THR A 54 7.40 1.73 11.05
C THR A 54 8.84 1.87 11.54
N ARG A 55 9.79 1.19 10.88
CA ARG A 55 11.19 1.10 11.32
C ARG A 55 11.96 2.42 11.15
N LYS A 56 11.56 3.29 10.22
CA LYS A 56 12.21 4.60 10.03
C LYS A 56 12.15 5.49 11.27
N ALA A 57 11.18 5.26 12.18
CA ALA A 57 11.09 5.99 13.45
C ALA A 57 12.32 5.77 14.36
N ASN A 58 13.04 4.66 14.17
CA ASN A 58 14.26 4.36 14.91
C ASN A 58 15.52 4.99 14.29
N LEU A 59 15.41 5.63 13.13
CA LEU A 59 16.53 6.34 12.50
C LEU A 59 16.79 7.66 13.22
N ALA A 60 18.06 7.97 13.47
CA ALA A 60 18.47 9.28 13.97
C ALA A 60 18.21 10.37 12.92
N GLY A 61 17.09 11.10 13.05
CA GLY A 61 16.70 12.19 12.17
C GLY A 61 15.19 12.30 11.98
N ALA A 62 14.74 13.36 11.29
CA ALA A 62 13.33 13.61 11.01
C ALA A 62 12.90 12.98 9.67
N TYR A 63 12.90 11.65 9.59
CA TYR A 63 12.59 10.90 8.36
C TYR A 63 11.09 10.62 8.15
N SER A 64 10.20 11.17 9.00
CA SER A 64 8.76 10.98 8.87
C SER A 64 8.19 11.47 7.53
N VAL A 65 8.86 12.45 6.91
CA VAL A 65 8.47 13.02 5.61
C VAL A 65 8.60 12.04 4.44
N TYR A 66 9.49 11.05 4.52
CA TYR A 66 9.70 10.10 3.44
C TYR A 66 8.72 8.93 3.56
N ALA A 67 7.99 8.62 2.49
CA ALA A 67 7.19 7.42 2.39
C ALA A 67 8.10 6.27 1.94
N MET A 68 8.59 5.47 2.89
CA MET A 68 9.63 4.47 2.64
C MET A 68 9.12 3.32 1.78
N ALA A 69 7.86 2.92 1.95
CA ALA A 69 7.24 1.91 1.10
C ALA A 69 7.22 2.33 -0.39
N GLU A 70 6.99 3.61 -0.69
CA GLU A 70 6.99 4.12 -2.07
C GLU A 70 8.41 4.13 -2.66
N VAL A 71 9.38 4.58 -1.86
CA VAL A 71 10.80 4.54 -2.24
C VAL A 71 11.24 3.10 -2.50
N ALA A 72 10.78 2.16 -1.69
CA ALA A 72 11.07 0.74 -1.83
C ALA A 72 10.48 0.13 -3.10
N LEU A 73 9.22 0.44 -3.42
CA LEU A 73 8.60 0.02 -4.68
C LEU A 73 9.38 0.55 -5.89
N ALA A 74 9.73 1.84 -5.87
CA ALA A 74 10.54 2.44 -6.91
C ALA A 74 11.93 1.79 -7.03
N ALA A 75 12.54 1.35 -5.92
CA ALA A 75 13.80 0.64 -5.91
C ALA A 75 13.67 -0.77 -6.51
N ILE A 76 12.62 -1.51 -6.17
CA ILE A 76 12.31 -2.82 -6.76
C ILE A 76 12.17 -2.69 -8.28
N ASP A 77 11.40 -1.71 -8.76
CA ASP A 77 11.24 -1.46 -10.19
C ASP A 77 12.58 -1.18 -10.87
N LEU A 78 13.43 -0.35 -10.26
CA LEU A 78 14.76 -0.05 -10.78
C LEU A 78 15.64 -1.29 -10.82
N VAL A 79 15.64 -2.10 -9.77
CA VAL A 79 16.39 -3.36 -9.74
C VAL A 79 15.88 -4.29 -10.83
N THR A 80 14.57 -4.48 -10.98
CA THR A 80 13.98 -5.34 -12.02
C THR A 80 14.35 -4.86 -13.43
N LEU A 81 14.36 -3.54 -13.67
CA LEU A 81 14.73 -2.98 -14.98
C LEU A 81 16.22 -3.05 -15.30
N ASN A 82 17.08 -3.07 -14.27
CA ASN A 82 18.55 -3.07 -14.43
C ASN A 82 19.17 -4.42 -14.03
N MET A 83 18.34 -5.46 -13.81
CA MET A 83 18.82 -6.79 -13.45
C MET A 83 19.44 -7.44 -14.68
N ASP A 84 20.76 -7.48 -14.71
CA ASP A 84 21.50 -8.31 -15.65
C ASP A 84 21.55 -9.75 -15.12
N PHE A 85 21.36 -10.74 -16.00
CA PHE A 85 21.32 -12.15 -15.62
C PHE A 85 22.68 -12.65 -15.10
N ASP A 86 23.78 -12.05 -15.55
CA ASP A 86 25.13 -12.47 -15.20
C ASP A 86 25.72 -11.70 -14.00
N THR A 87 25.34 -10.42 -13.82
CA THR A 87 25.95 -9.54 -12.79
C THR A 87 24.99 -8.99 -11.73
N GLY A 88 23.68 -9.14 -11.91
CA GLY A 88 22.68 -8.53 -11.04
C GLY A 88 22.58 -7.01 -11.25
N ALA A 89 22.05 -6.29 -10.26
CA ALA A 89 21.95 -4.82 -10.28
C ALA A 89 23.00 -4.20 -9.35
N ASP A 90 23.80 -3.26 -9.87
CA ASP A 90 24.81 -2.54 -9.10
C ASP A 90 24.15 -1.62 -8.05
N HIS A 91 24.56 -1.76 -6.79
CA HIS A 91 23.94 -1.05 -5.66
C HIS A 91 24.04 0.47 -5.79
N ASP A 92 25.22 1.00 -6.10
CA ASP A 92 25.45 2.45 -6.19
C ASP A 92 24.72 3.05 -7.41
N GLN A 93 24.62 2.29 -8.51
CA GLN A 93 23.81 2.67 -9.65
C GLN A 93 22.33 2.77 -9.30
N ILE A 94 21.79 1.80 -8.55
CA ILE A 94 20.38 1.84 -8.11
C ILE A 94 20.15 3.03 -7.19
N VAL A 95 21.04 3.29 -6.22
CA VAL A 95 20.96 4.46 -5.34
C VAL A 95 20.94 5.75 -6.15
N ALA A 96 21.87 5.93 -7.08
CA ALA A 96 21.95 7.12 -7.92
C ALA A 96 20.66 7.35 -8.73
N ARG A 97 20.06 6.28 -9.26
CA ARG A 97 18.80 6.34 -10.02
C ARG A 97 17.57 6.58 -9.14
N LEU A 98 17.63 6.22 -7.86
CA LEU A 98 16.53 6.39 -6.91
C LEU A 98 16.46 7.81 -6.33
N LEU A 99 17.60 8.51 -6.26
CA LEU A 99 17.72 9.85 -5.68
C LEU A 99 16.67 10.86 -6.17
N PRO A 100 16.34 10.98 -7.47
CA PRO A 100 15.33 11.94 -7.92
C PRO A 100 13.95 11.69 -7.31
N ARG A 101 13.59 10.41 -7.08
CA ARG A 101 12.30 10.05 -6.46
C ARG A 101 12.28 10.34 -4.96
N VAL A 102 13.41 10.12 -4.27
CA VAL A 102 13.54 10.49 -2.86
C VAL A 102 13.51 12.02 -2.69
N ALA A 103 14.23 12.74 -3.54
CA ALA A 103 14.26 14.20 -3.54
C ALA A 103 12.87 14.79 -3.81
N ALA A 104 12.05 14.17 -4.66
CA ALA A 104 10.68 14.62 -4.92
C ALA A 104 9.78 14.60 -3.66
N GLN A 105 10.01 13.67 -2.72
CA GLN A 105 9.25 13.62 -1.46
C GLN A 105 9.64 14.73 -0.49
N ALA A 106 10.89 15.20 -0.52
CA ALA A 106 11.36 16.28 0.34
C ALA A 106 12.41 17.18 -0.36
N PRO A 107 12.00 18.05 -1.31
CA PRO A 107 12.93 18.78 -2.17
C PRO A 107 13.85 19.76 -1.42
N ALA A 108 13.42 20.23 -0.25
CA ALA A 108 14.17 21.16 0.58
C ALA A 108 15.27 20.47 1.43
N ARG A 109 15.31 19.14 1.47
CA ARG A 109 16.31 18.40 2.24
C ARG A 109 17.60 18.26 1.43
N ALA A 110 18.72 18.09 2.14
CA ALA A 110 20.02 17.98 1.52
C ALA A 110 20.16 16.65 0.75
N HIS A 111 20.89 16.69 -0.36
CA HIS A 111 21.20 15.51 -1.18
C HIS A 111 21.77 14.34 -0.36
N ALA A 112 22.68 14.62 0.57
CA ALA A 112 23.26 13.60 1.44
C ALA A 112 22.21 12.90 2.33
N GLU A 113 21.11 13.57 2.68
CA GLU A 113 20.00 12.93 3.38
C GLU A 113 19.20 12.03 2.45
N HIS A 114 18.92 12.47 1.23
CA HIS A 114 18.25 11.64 0.22
C HIS A 114 19.03 10.36 -0.06
N GLU A 115 20.36 10.47 -0.15
CA GLU A 115 21.26 9.36 -0.38
C GLU A 115 21.26 8.36 0.79
N ARG A 116 21.25 8.85 2.03
CA ARG A 116 21.09 8.00 3.22
C ARG A 116 19.75 7.26 3.21
N VAL A 117 18.66 7.93 2.83
CA VAL A 117 17.33 7.30 2.72
C VAL A 117 17.33 6.22 1.65
N ALA A 118 17.86 6.51 0.46
CA ALA A 118 17.94 5.57 -0.65
C ALA A 118 18.74 4.31 -0.27
N ARG A 119 19.93 4.47 0.34
CA ARG A 119 20.75 3.35 0.82
C ARG A 119 20.03 2.55 1.90
N TRP A 120 19.47 3.23 2.90
CA TRP A 120 18.77 2.55 3.99
C TRP A 120 17.62 1.69 3.48
N VAL A 121 16.82 2.19 2.53
CA VAL A 121 15.75 1.40 1.92
C VAL A 121 16.31 0.18 1.19
N LEU A 122 17.33 0.36 0.35
CA LEU A 122 17.91 -0.73 -0.44
C LEU A 122 18.56 -1.81 0.44
N GLU A 123 19.28 -1.40 1.48
CA GLU A 123 19.83 -2.31 2.49
C GLU A 123 18.72 -3.10 3.20
N ASN A 124 17.61 -2.43 3.54
CA ASN A 124 16.50 -3.10 4.21
C ASN A 124 15.72 -4.04 3.28
N LEU A 125 15.73 -3.80 1.96
CA LEU A 125 15.16 -4.71 0.95
C LEU A 125 16.01 -5.97 0.76
N ILE A 126 17.34 -5.83 0.76
CA ILE A 126 18.27 -6.96 0.66
C ILE A 126 18.24 -7.80 1.95
N ASN A 127 18.22 -7.13 3.10
CA ASN A 127 18.33 -7.79 4.41
C ASN A 127 17.00 -8.30 4.99
N VAL A 128 15.90 -8.26 4.22
CA VAL A 128 14.62 -8.86 4.67
C VAL A 128 14.80 -10.36 5.00
N GLY A 129 15.73 -11.05 4.34
CA GLY A 129 15.99 -12.48 4.55
C GLY A 129 16.86 -12.88 5.75
N SER A 130 17.62 -11.96 6.36
CA SER A 130 18.43 -12.28 7.56
C SER A 130 17.65 -12.06 8.87
N ALA A 131 16.57 -11.29 8.83
CA ALA A 131 15.61 -11.17 9.91
C ALA A 131 14.60 -12.33 9.86
N ASP A 132 15.09 -13.56 10.00
CA ASP A 132 14.30 -14.80 10.08
C ASP A 132 13.40 -14.79 11.33
N ARG A 133 12.31 -14.04 11.24
CA ARG A 133 11.08 -14.20 12.01
C ARG A 133 9.99 -14.13 10.97
N GLY A 134 9.65 -15.29 10.41
CA GLY A 134 8.72 -15.45 9.29
C GLY A 134 7.59 -14.43 9.34
N PHE A 135 7.37 -13.76 8.20
CA PHE A 135 6.43 -12.66 8.02
C PHE A 135 5.11 -12.84 8.80
N ARG A 136 5.07 -12.34 10.03
CA ARG A 136 3.92 -12.47 10.93
C ARG A 136 3.32 -11.09 11.12
N ALA A 137 2.57 -10.65 10.12
CA ALA A 137 1.67 -9.54 10.28
C ALA A 137 0.40 -10.04 10.98
N VAL A 138 0.16 -9.57 12.21
CA VAL A 138 -1.04 -9.90 12.97
C VAL A 138 -2.16 -8.98 12.51
N TYR A 139 -2.99 -9.49 11.61
CA TYR A 139 -4.24 -8.86 11.22
C TYR A 139 -5.38 -9.56 11.95
N GLY A 140 -6.32 -8.78 12.49
CA GLY A 140 -7.46 -9.36 13.19
C GLY A 140 -8.39 -10.14 12.27
N THR A 141 -9.07 -11.13 12.84
CA THR A 141 -10.02 -12.04 12.18
C THR A 141 -11.35 -12.06 12.94
N PHE A 142 -12.41 -12.62 12.35
CA PHE A 142 -13.65 -12.89 13.07
C PHE A 142 -13.62 -14.29 13.68
N GLY A 143 -14.12 -14.42 14.92
CA GLY A 143 -14.35 -15.68 15.61
C GLY A 143 -15.65 -16.37 15.14
N ALA A 144 -15.85 -17.62 15.57
CA ALA A 144 -17.01 -18.42 15.18
C ALA A 144 -18.37 -17.84 15.65
N ASP A 145 -18.33 -16.94 16.63
CA ASP A 145 -19.45 -16.15 17.15
C ASP A 145 -19.67 -14.83 16.39
N GLY A 146 -18.82 -14.52 15.42
CA GLY A 146 -18.82 -13.26 14.67
C GLY A 146 -18.10 -12.10 15.37
N ALA A 147 -17.43 -12.33 16.51
CA ALA A 147 -16.68 -11.29 17.21
C ALA A 147 -15.33 -11.03 16.54
N TYR A 148 -14.91 -9.77 16.45
CA TYR A 148 -13.58 -9.40 15.94
C TYR A 148 -12.49 -9.66 16.99
N VAL A 149 -11.41 -10.33 16.60
CA VAL A 149 -10.27 -10.69 17.47
C VAL A 149 -8.97 -10.24 16.80
N ARG A 150 -8.06 -9.63 17.58
CA ARG A 150 -6.75 -9.15 17.12
C ARG A 150 -5.63 -9.82 17.90
#